data_AF-A0A355G0W5-F1
#
_entry.id   AF-A0A355G0W5-F1
#
_cell.length_a   1.000
_cell.length_b   1.000
_cell.length_c   1.000
_cell.angle_alpha   90.00
_cell.angle_beta   90.00
_cell.angle_gamma   90.00
#
_symmetry.space_group_name_H-M   'P 1'
#
loop_
_entity.id
_entity.type
_entity.pdbx_description
1 polymer ?
#
loop_
_entity_poly.entity_id
_entity_poly.type
_entity_poly.pdbx_seq_one_letter_code
_entity_poly.pdbx_strand_id
1 'polypeptide(L)'
;GEPIHLLFMMDTHGEETMQAGSYDHLYDNQIAWYEWAVKGMEAEIGHTVKSSCFFHIPVPEIQPAWEEASKEQKAQPFCKMHEANGAPKFNNGFFEKCVELGSTVNLICGHDHKNCFTLPYRGINLTYAMKTGYGCYWERETNGGTTLTVRSDGSTATAHHYIDPAESQVKFFRLEYYGENLYQTHEGD
;
A
#
# COMPACT_ATOMS: atom_id res chain seq x y z
N GLY A 1 10.37 -4.72 25.42
CA GLY A 1 9.59 -5.60 24.54
C GLY A 1 10.31 -5.67 23.22
N GLU A 2 10.25 -6.80 22.54
CA GLU A 2 10.87 -6.99 21.23
C GLU A 2 10.00 -6.33 20.13
N PRO A 3 10.58 -5.51 19.23
CA PRO A 3 9.84 -4.94 18.11
C PRO A 3 9.34 -6.03 17.16
N ILE A 4 8.02 -6.09 16.94
CA ILE A 4 7.39 -7.10 16.08
C ILE A 4 7.12 -6.60 14.65
N HIS A 5 7.10 -5.28 14.47
CA HIS A 5 6.84 -4.65 13.19
C HIS A 5 7.35 -3.20 13.16
N LEU A 6 7.98 -2.79 12.06
CA LEU A 6 8.44 -1.42 11.83
C LEU A 6 7.46 -0.66 10.93
N LEU A 7 7.20 0.61 11.24
CA LEU A 7 6.38 1.49 10.41
C LEU A 7 7.27 2.63 9.89
N PHE A 8 7.40 2.71 8.57
CA PHE A 8 8.13 3.78 7.90
C PHE A 8 7.16 4.78 7.29
N MET A 9 7.28 6.05 7.66
CA MET A 9 6.50 7.15 7.11
C MET A 9 7.42 7.96 6.19
N MET A 10 7.26 7.81 4.88
CA MET A 10 8.19 8.29 3.87
C MET A 10 7.55 9.43 3.07
N ASP A 11 8.32 10.50 2.83
CA ASP A 11 7.87 11.64 2.05
C ASP A 11 8.27 11.48 0.58
N THR A 12 7.30 11.20 -0.29
CA THR A 12 7.50 11.13 -1.75
C THR A 12 7.36 12.49 -2.43
N HIS A 13 7.28 13.57 -1.67
CA HIS A 13 7.21 14.95 -2.16
C HIS A 13 5.92 15.23 -2.95
N GLY A 14 6.01 15.90 -4.10
CA GLY A 14 4.85 16.37 -4.87
C GLY A 14 5.05 16.26 -6.38
N GLU A 15 5.00 17.39 -7.09
CA GLU A 15 5.24 17.40 -8.54
C GLU A 15 6.74 17.32 -8.86
N GLU A 16 7.10 16.51 -9.86
CA GLU A 16 8.49 16.42 -10.33
C GLU A 16 8.85 17.68 -11.11
N THR A 17 9.77 18.47 -10.56
CA THR A 17 10.20 19.74 -11.17
C THR A 17 11.12 19.56 -12.37
N MET A 18 11.74 18.38 -12.51
CA MET A 18 12.74 18.09 -13.55
C MET A 18 12.19 17.31 -14.76
N GLN A 19 10.98 16.75 -14.64
CA GLN A 19 10.33 15.97 -15.70
C GLN A 19 8.85 16.35 -15.81
N ALA A 20 8.53 17.16 -16.82
CA ALA A 20 7.17 17.62 -17.08
C ALA A 20 6.18 16.44 -17.17
N GLY A 21 5.11 16.52 -16.38
CA GLY A 21 4.07 15.50 -16.32
C GLY A 21 4.52 14.18 -15.68
N SER A 22 5.47 14.22 -14.76
CA SER A 22 5.76 13.15 -13.80
C SER A 22 5.47 13.64 -12.38
N TYR A 23 5.24 12.69 -11.48
CA TYR A 23 5.29 12.93 -10.05
C TYR A 23 6.70 12.68 -9.52
N ASP A 24 7.00 13.27 -8.37
CA ASP A 24 8.27 13.11 -7.68
C ASP A 24 8.33 11.73 -6.96
N HIS A 25 9.45 11.44 -6.32
CA HIS A 25 9.80 10.14 -5.79
C HIS A 25 10.68 10.26 -4.53
N LEU A 26 11.00 9.12 -3.92
CA LEU A 26 11.98 9.08 -2.84
C LEU A 26 13.39 9.33 -3.38
N TYR A 27 14.18 10.14 -2.69
CA TYR A 27 15.57 10.38 -3.05
C TYR A 27 16.51 9.36 -2.42
N ASP A 28 17.72 9.24 -2.98
CA ASP A 28 18.72 8.27 -2.57
C ASP A 28 19.04 8.31 -1.07
N ASN A 29 19.02 9.50 -0.45
CA ASN A 29 19.25 9.64 0.98
C ASN A 29 18.09 9.06 1.82
N GLN A 30 16.84 9.14 1.35
CA GLN A 30 15.70 8.52 2.01
C GLN A 30 15.76 6.99 1.90
N ILE A 31 16.15 6.47 0.73
CA ILE A 31 16.35 5.03 0.51
C ILE A 31 17.50 4.52 1.39
N ALA A 32 18.62 5.25 1.45
CA ALA A 32 19.76 4.91 2.30
C ALA A 32 19.40 4.94 3.80
N TRP A 33 18.58 5.92 4.23
CA TRP A 33 18.09 5.96 5.60
C TRP A 33 17.18 4.77 5.94
N TYR A 34 16.28 4.41 5.03
CA TYR A 34 15.43 3.23 5.18
C TYR A 34 16.26 1.95 5.29
N GLU A 35 17.26 1.76 4.42
CA GLU A 35 18.18 0.61 4.48
C GLU A 35 18.96 0.58 5.80
N TRP A 36 19.48 1.72 6.24
CA TRP A 36 20.18 1.84 7.53
C TRP A 36 19.28 1.45 8.69
N ALA A 37 18.03 1.89 8.71
CA ALA A 37 17.09 1.61 9.79
C ALA A 37 16.72 0.11 9.86
N VAL A 38 16.47 -0.53 8.70
CA VAL A 38 16.19 -1.97 8.63
C VAL A 38 17.39 -2.78 9.13
N LYS A 39 18.59 -2.51 8.60
CA LYS A 39 19.82 -3.22 8.99
C LYS A 39 20.19 -2.97 10.46
N GLY A 40 19.97 -1.76 10.96
CA GLY A 40 20.20 -1.41 12.35
C GLY A 40 19.30 -2.20 13.30
N MET A 41 18.01 -2.34 12.95
CA MET A 41 17.07 -3.13 13.75
C MET A 41 17.42 -4.63 13.71
N GLU A 42 17.77 -5.16 12.54
CA GLU A 42 18.18 -6.55 12.41
C GLU A 42 19.45 -6.85 13.21
N ALA A 43 20.42 -5.94 13.23
CA ALA A 43 21.64 -6.09 14.02
C ALA A 43 21.38 -6.06 15.54
N GLU A 44 20.41 -5.26 15.99
CA GLU A 44 20.04 -5.15 17.40
C GLU A 44 19.27 -6.39 17.89
N ILE A 45 18.32 -6.88 17.09
CA ILE A 45 17.41 -7.97 17.48
C ILE A 45 17.96 -9.36 17.11
N GLY A 46 18.85 -9.44 16.13
CA GLY A 46 19.46 -10.69 15.64
C GLY A 46 18.64 -11.42 14.59
N HIS A 47 17.53 -10.83 14.11
CA HIS A 47 16.79 -11.29 12.93
C HIS A 47 16.05 -10.13 12.26
N THR A 48 15.66 -10.33 11.00
CA THR A 48 14.87 -9.35 10.25
C THR A 48 13.49 -9.16 10.89
N VAL A 49 13.12 -7.90 11.14
CA VAL A 49 11.79 -7.50 11.65
C VAL A 49 10.93 -7.06 10.47
N LYS A 50 9.69 -7.56 10.38
CA LYS A 50 8.76 -7.18 9.31
C LYS A 50 8.49 -5.67 9.33
N SER A 51 8.25 -5.08 8.17
CA SER A 51 7.99 -3.65 8.06
C SER A 51 6.88 -3.29 7.06
N SER A 52 6.30 -2.10 7.25
CA SER A 52 5.37 -1.49 6.31
C SER A 52 5.79 -0.05 6.05
N CYS A 53 5.77 0.35 4.77
CA CYS A 53 6.07 1.73 4.37
C CYS A 53 4.81 2.44 3.91
N PHE A 54 4.64 3.67 4.37
CA PHE A 54 3.56 4.58 3.99
C PHE A 54 4.15 5.78 3.27
N PHE A 55 3.51 6.18 2.19
CA PHE A 55 3.89 7.35 1.40
C PHE A 55 2.70 7.88 0.63
N HIS A 56 2.82 9.07 0.04
CA HIS A 56 1.71 9.66 -0.70
C HIS A 56 1.63 9.12 -2.13
N ILE A 57 2.69 9.34 -2.92
CA ILE A 57 2.80 9.01 -4.34
C ILE A 57 3.22 7.54 -4.49
N PRO A 58 2.54 6.73 -5.31
CA PRO A 58 2.82 5.30 -5.44
C PRO A 58 4.23 5.02 -6.00
N VAL A 59 4.71 3.79 -5.80
CA VAL A 59 5.89 3.28 -6.50
C VAL A 59 5.53 2.86 -7.94
N PRO A 60 6.48 2.94 -8.91
CA PRO A 60 6.25 2.53 -10.31
C PRO A 60 5.74 1.10 -10.48
N GLU A 61 6.05 0.20 -9.55
CA GLU A 61 5.70 -1.22 -9.60
C GLU A 61 4.20 -1.51 -9.45
N ILE A 62 3.39 -0.51 -9.09
CA ILE A 62 1.94 -0.67 -9.09
C ILE A 62 1.41 -1.00 -10.48
N GLN A 63 1.91 -0.35 -11.53
CA GLN A 63 1.44 -0.60 -12.90
C GLN A 63 1.66 -2.06 -13.35
N PRO A 64 2.88 -2.63 -13.31
CA PRO A 64 3.09 -4.02 -13.67
C PRO A 64 2.37 -5.00 -12.74
N ALA A 65 2.26 -4.71 -11.43
CA ALA A 65 1.49 -5.54 -10.51
C ALA A 65 -0.01 -5.59 -10.88
N TRP A 66 -0.58 -4.45 -11.25
CA TRP A 66 -1.96 -4.37 -11.74
C TRP A 66 -2.15 -5.10 -13.08
N GLU A 67 -1.22 -4.94 -14.00
CA GLU A 67 -1.24 -5.66 -15.29
C GLU A 67 -1.14 -7.18 -15.13
N GLU A 68 -0.36 -7.66 -14.17
CA GLU A 68 -0.29 -9.08 -13.82
C GLU A 68 -1.62 -9.56 -13.22
N ALA A 69 -2.12 -8.89 -12.19
CA ALA A 69 -3.36 -9.26 -11.52
C ALA A 69 -4.60 -9.20 -12.44
N SER A 70 -4.65 -8.23 -13.36
CA SER A 70 -5.77 -8.06 -14.29
C SER A 70 -5.86 -9.16 -15.35
N LYS A 71 -4.72 -9.78 -15.71
CA LYS A 71 -4.69 -10.95 -16.62
C LYS A 71 -5.31 -12.19 -15.98
N GLU A 72 -5.20 -12.31 -14.66
CA GLU A 72 -5.66 -13.49 -13.91
C GLU A 72 -7.16 -13.48 -13.60
N GLN A 73 -7.89 -12.44 -14.02
CA GLN A 73 -9.34 -12.27 -13.87
C GLN A 73 -9.96 -12.90 -12.62
N LYS A 74 -9.99 -12.12 -11.53
CA LYS A 74 -11.16 -12.14 -10.64
C LYS A 74 -11.59 -10.69 -10.47
N ALA A 75 -12.73 -10.35 -11.07
CA ALA A 75 -13.40 -9.08 -10.86
C ALA A 75 -13.79 -8.97 -9.38
N GLN A 76 -12.85 -8.52 -8.55
CA GLN A 76 -13.11 -8.24 -7.15
C GLN A 76 -13.79 -6.87 -7.09
N PRO A 77 -14.97 -6.74 -6.47
CA PRO A 77 -15.70 -5.47 -6.42
C PRO A 77 -14.92 -4.33 -5.76
N PHE A 78 -13.81 -4.62 -5.07
CA PHE A 78 -13.04 -3.69 -4.25
C PHE A 78 -11.55 -3.59 -4.63
N CYS A 79 -11.18 -4.13 -5.80
CA CYS A 79 -9.87 -3.92 -6.41
C CYS A 79 -10.10 -3.13 -7.70
N LYS A 80 -9.97 -1.80 -7.62
CA LYS A 80 -10.33 -0.90 -8.71
C LYS A 80 -9.25 0.14 -8.98
N MET A 81 -8.88 0.26 -10.25
CA MET A 81 -8.06 1.35 -10.79
C MET A 81 -8.93 2.17 -11.74
N HIS A 82 -9.62 3.18 -11.21
CA HIS A 82 -10.56 4.02 -11.97
C HIS A 82 -9.88 5.18 -12.70
N GLU A 83 -8.61 5.45 -12.39
CA GLU A 83 -7.79 6.42 -13.08
C GLU A 83 -6.36 5.91 -13.25
N ALA A 84 -5.59 6.54 -14.13
CA ALA A 84 -4.16 6.24 -14.26
C ALA A 84 -3.49 6.47 -12.89
N ASN A 85 -2.65 5.53 -12.46
CA ASN A 85 -1.87 5.75 -11.24
C ASN A 85 -0.87 6.89 -11.48
N GLY A 86 -0.72 7.76 -10.50
CA GLY A 86 0.23 8.85 -10.50
C GLY A 86 1.64 8.41 -10.07
N ALA A 87 2.09 7.24 -10.51
CA ALA A 87 3.45 6.80 -10.22
C ALA A 87 4.49 7.63 -10.99
N PRO A 88 5.68 7.86 -10.41
CA PRO A 88 6.76 8.53 -11.09
C PRO A 88 7.19 7.70 -12.30
N LYS A 89 7.58 8.39 -13.39
CA LYS A 89 8.12 7.70 -14.59
C LYS A 89 9.52 7.13 -14.34
N PHE A 90 10.27 7.76 -13.44
CA PHE A 90 11.57 7.30 -13.02
C PHE A 90 11.43 6.27 -11.89
N ASN A 91 12.11 5.13 -12.05
CA ASN A 91 12.22 4.12 -11.01
C ASN A 91 13.57 4.25 -10.31
N ASN A 92 13.53 4.68 -9.06
CA ASN A 92 14.70 4.89 -8.20
C ASN A 92 15.19 3.61 -7.49
N GLY A 93 14.53 2.47 -7.71
CA GLY A 93 14.91 1.19 -7.12
C GLY A 93 14.46 0.98 -5.67
N PHE A 94 13.59 1.84 -5.11
CA PHE A 94 13.10 1.68 -3.74
C PHE A 94 12.35 0.34 -3.53
N PHE A 95 11.52 -0.07 -4.49
CA PHE A 95 10.84 -1.36 -4.43
C PHE A 95 11.83 -2.53 -4.46
N GLU A 96 12.83 -2.50 -5.36
CA GLU A 96 13.88 -3.52 -5.40
C GLU A 96 14.64 -3.59 -4.08
N LYS A 97 14.93 -2.44 -3.46
CA LYS A 97 15.57 -2.40 -2.14
C LYS A 97 14.70 -3.05 -1.06
N CYS A 98 13.37 -2.87 -1.12
CA CYS A 98 12.45 -3.56 -0.22
C CYS A 98 12.49 -5.08 -0.40
N VAL A 99 12.51 -5.56 -1.66
CA VAL A 99 12.63 -6.99 -1.99
C VAL A 99 13.99 -7.55 -1.52
N GLU A 100 15.09 -6.83 -1.79
CA GLU A 100 16.45 -7.22 -1.39
C GLU A 100 16.59 -7.39 0.13
N LEU A 101 16.06 -6.43 0.90
CA LEU A 101 16.14 -6.47 2.36
C LEU A 101 15.19 -7.48 3.00
N GLY A 102 14.14 -7.92 2.29
CA GLY A 102 13.20 -8.94 2.77
C GLY A 102 12.38 -8.55 4.01
N SER A 103 12.51 -7.32 4.51
CA SER A 103 11.79 -6.85 5.70
C SER A 103 10.36 -6.38 5.38
N THR A 104 10.18 -5.74 4.23
CA THR A 104 8.93 -5.03 3.90
C THR A 104 7.87 -5.99 3.41
N VAL A 105 6.70 -5.95 4.05
CA VAL A 105 5.54 -6.78 3.68
C VAL A 105 4.38 -5.95 3.12
N ASN A 106 4.36 -4.63 3.37
CA ASN A 106 3.35 -3.74 2.78
C ASN A 106 3.97 -2.41 2.31
N LEU A 107 3.53 -1.96 1.14
CA LEU A 107 3.74 -0.61 0.63
C LEU A 107 2.36 0.03 0.45
N ILE A 108 2.10 1.11 1.18
CA ILE A 108 0.78 1.75 1.22
C ILE A 108 0.91 3.19 0.70
N CYS A 109 0.13 3.50 -0.32
CA CYS A 109 0.07 4.82 -0.95
C CYS A 109 -1.36 5.38 -1.00
N GLY A 110 -1.45 6.67 -1.33
CA GLY A 110 -2.69 7.39 -1.59
C GLY A 110 -2.61 8.05 -2.96
N HIS A 111 -2.67 9.39 -3.00
CA HIS A 111 -2.52 10.22 -4.21
C HIS A 111 -3.72 10.19 -5.17
N ASP A 112 -4.01 9.05 -5.79
CA ASP A 112 -5.10 8.95 -6.78
C ASP A 112 -6.41 8.50 -6.13
N HIS A 113 -7.31 9.46 -5.91
CA HIS A 113 -8.49 9.30 -5.07
C HIS A 113 -9.56 8.34 -5.62
N LYS A 114 -9.44 7.92 -6.88
CA LYS A 114 -10.33 6.94 -7.50
C LYS A 114 -9.73 5.53 -7.54
N ASN A 115 -8.50 5.35 -7.07
CA ASN A 115 -7.86 4.04 -7.02
C ASN A 115 -7.98 3.45 -5.60
N CYS A 116 -8.33 2.17 -5.52
CA CYS A 116 -8.46 1.43 -4.25
C CYS A 116 -8.23 -0.06 -4.51
N PHE A 117 -7.14 -0.60 -3.98
CA PHE A 117 -6.83 -2.03 -4.06
C PHE A 117 -5.68 -2.40 -3.13
N THR A 118 -5.56 -3.69 -2.85
CA THR A 118 -4.33 -4.33 -2.38
C THR A 118 -3.99 -5.48 -3.31
N LEU A 119 -2.77 -5.48 -3.87
CA LEU A 119 -2.27 -6.53 -4.75
C LEU A 119 -0.95 -7.09 -4.21
N PRO A 120 -0.81 -8.42 -4.09
CA PRO A 120 0.49 -9.03 -3.82
C PRO A 120 1.37 -8.91 -5.07
N TYR A 121 2.61 -8.47 -4.90
CA TYR A 121 3.59 -8.41 -5.96
C TYR A 121 4.97 -8.73 -5.39
N ARG A 122 5.58 -9.82 -5.87
CA ARG A 122 6.92 -10.29 -5.46
C ARG A 122 7.13 -10.34 -3.94
N GLY A 123 6.12 -10.82 -3.20
CA GLY A 123 6.17 -10.99 -1.75
C GLY A 123 5.77 -9.76 -0.93
N ILE A 124 5.40 -8.65 -1.58
CA ILE A 124 5.00 -7.39 -0.93
C ILE A 124 3.56 -7.04 -1.33
N ASN A 125 2.73 -6.64 -0.36
CA ASN A 125 1.40 -6.13 -0.65
C ASN A 125 1.48 -4.65 -1.07
N LEU A 126 1.17 -4.36 -2.33
CA LEU A 126 1.03 -3.01 -2.86
C LEU A 126 -0.41 -2.52 -2.64
N THR A 127 -0.59 -1.47 -1.85
CA THR A 127 -1.90 -0.97 -1.47
C THR A 127 -2.11 0.47 -1.90
N TYR A 128 -3.18 0.71 -2.66
CA TYR A 128 -3.84 2.01 -2.75
C TYR A 128 -4.86 2.13 -1.64
N ALA A 129 -4.61 3.01 -0.67
CA ALA A 129 -5.51 3.25 0.43
C ALA A 129 -6.76 4.03 -0.03
N MET A 130 -7.89 3.75 0.63
CA MET A 130 -9.13 4.44 0.34
C MET A 130 -9.04 5.92 0.67
N LYS A 131 -9.65 6.73 -0.18
CA LYS A 131 -9.83 8.16 0.08
C LYS A 131 -10.83 8.35 1.23
N THR A 132 -10.50 9.22 2.19
CA THR A 132 -11.37 9.53 3.32
C THR A 132 -11.97 10.94 3.23
N GLY A 133 -13.25 11.08 3.57
CA GLY A 133 -13.93 12.37 3.74
C GLY A 133 -14.62 12.90 2.47
N TYR A 134 -15.27 14.06 2.57
CA TYR A 134 -16.12 14.60 1.48
C TYR A 134 -15.39 15.51 0.47
N GLY A 135 -14.15 15.92 0.76
CA GLY A 135 -13.37 16.82 -0.10
C GLY A 135 -12.79 16.17 -1.36
N CYS A 136 -12.39 17.01 -2.32
CA CYS A 136 -11.72 16.64 -3.59
C CYS A 136 -12.54 15.71 -4.51
N TYR A 137 -11.97 15.29 -5.63
CA TYR A 137 -12.59 14.31 -6.54
C TYR A 137 -12.46 12.88 -5.98
N TRP A 138 -13.42 12.02 -6.29
CA TRP A 138 -13.49 10.62 -5.88
C TRP A 138 -14.56 9.89 -6.73
N GLU A 139 -14.57 8.56 -6.70
CA GLU A 139 -15.68 7.75 -7.22
C GLU A 139 -16.48 7.19 -6.06
N ARG A 140 -17.79 6.95 -6.29
CA ARG A 140 -18.71 6.60 -5.20
C ARG A 140 -18.12 5.48 -4.33
N GLU A 141 -17.63 4.43 -4.99
CA GLU A 141 -17.11 3.17 -4.44
C GLU A 141 -15.70 3.26 -3.82
N THR A 142 -15.02 4.41 -3.86
CA THR A 142 -13.63 4.57 -3.40
C THR A 142 -13.50 5.43 -2.14
N ASN A 143 -14.63 5.84 -1.56
CA ASN A 143 -14.68 6.62 -0.34
C ASN A 143 -14.81 5.75 0.92
N GLY A 144 -14.01 6.04 1.93
CA GLY A 144 -13.94 5.20 3.12
C GLY A 144 -12.64 5.37 3.91
N GLY A 145 -12.07 4.26 4.39
CA GLY A 145 -10.77 4.22 5.04
C GLY A 145 -10.13 2.85 4.96
N THR A 146 -8.80 2.79 5.02
CA THR A 146 -8.05 1.52 5.04
C THR A 146 -7.45 1.29 6.41
N THR A 147 -7.59 0.08 6.96
CA THR A 147 -6.92 -0.34 8.19
C THR A 147 -5.81 -1.33 7.89
N LEU A 148 -4.64 -1.10 8.50
CA LEU A 148 -3.58 -2.10 8.61
C LEU A 148 -3.57 -2.63 10.06
N THR A 149 -3.90 -3.90 10.23
CA THR A 149 -3.80 -4.58 11.52
C THR A 149 -2.44 -5.25 11.63
N VAL A 150 -1.70 -4.98 12.71
CA VAL A 150 -0.46 -5.68 13.06
C VAL A 150 -0.75 -6.66 14.20
N ARG A 151 -0.54 -7.95 13.96
CA ARG A 151 -0.73 -9.00 14.97
C ARG A 151 0.53 -9.18 15.82
N SER A 152 0.41 -9.84 16.97
CA SER A 152 1.52 -10.08 17.91
C SER A 152 2.69 -10.86 17.32
N ASP A 153 2.49 -11.61 16.23
CA ASP A 153 3.52 -12.33 15.48
C ASP A 153 4.15 -11.50 14.34
N GLY A 154 3.84 -10.20 14.29
CA GLY A 154 4.29 -9.27 13.26
C GLY A 154 3.61 -9.42 11.90
N SER A 155 2.71 -10.40 11.73
CA SER A 155 1.90 -10.52 10.51
C SER A 155 0.89 -9.38 10.40
N THR A 156 0.51 -9.06 9.17
CA THR A 156 -0.41 -7.95 8.89
C THR A 156 -1.67 -8.39 8.16
N ALA A 157 -2.74 -7.61 8.29
CA ALA A 157 -3.94 -7.71 7.46
C ALA A 157 -4.41 -6.32 7.06
N THR A 158 -4.75 -6.13 5.79
CA THR A 158 -5.21 -4.85 5.23
C THR A 158 -6.67 -4.95 4.85
N ALA A 159 -7.52 -4.09 5.40
CA ALA A 159 -8.96 -4.05 5.09
C ALA A 159 -9.41 -2.66 4.64
N HIS A 160 -10.30 -2.62 3.63
CA HIS A 160 -10.86 -1.40 3.05
C HIS A 160 -12.31 -1.22 3.52
N HIS A 161 -12.57 -0.19 4.32
CA HIS A 161 -13.88 0.12 4.91
C HIS A 161 -14.60 1.16 4.10
N TYR A 162 -15.65 0.76 3.40
CA TYR A 162 -16.41 1.63 2.52
C TYR A 162 -17.41 2.49 3.27
N ILE A 163 -17.44 3.78 2.93
CA ILE A 163 -18.43 4.71 3.45
C ILE A 163 -19.05 5.39 2.26
N ASP A 164 -20.34 5.15 2.07
CA ASP A 164 -21.12 5.88 1.11
C ASP A 164 -21.51 7.24 1.71
N PRO A 165 -20.97 8.36 1.23
CA PRO A 165 -21.29 9.65 1.83
C PRO A 165 -22.76 10.06 1.66
N ALA A 166 -23.51 9.43 0.74
CA ALA A 166 -24.94 9.65 0.52
C ALA A 166 -25.83 8.77 1.43
N GLU A 167 -25.27 7.72 2.05
CA GLU A 167 -25.99 6.86 2.98
C GLU A 167 -25.38 7.07 4.37
N SER A 168 -26.16 7.51 5.36
CA SER A 168 -25.66 7.81 6.71
C SER A 168 -25.21 6.58 7.52
N GLN A 169 -24.81 5.48 6.86
CA GLN A 169 -24.41 4.21 7.44
C GLN A 169 -23.05 3.76 6.89
N VAL A 170 -22.13 3.38 7.78
CA VAL A 170 -20.83 2.79 7.44
C VAL A 170 -21.06 1.33 7.01
N LYS A 171 -20.52 0.91 5.86
CA LYS A 171 -20.57 -0.48 5.39
C LYS A 171 -19.18 -1.11 5.51
N PHE A 172 -19.06 -2.14 6.35
CA PHE A 172 -17.78 -2.82 6.58
C PHE A 172 -17.49 -3.85 5.50
N PHE A 173 -16.29 -3.78 4.91
CA PHE A 173 -15.76 -4.84 4.04
C PHE A 173 -14.35 -5.18 4.54
N ARG A 174 -14.15 -6.44 4.94
CA ARG A 174 -12.84 -6.94 5.35
C ARG A 174 -12.26 -7.73 4.18
N LEU A 175 -11.19 -7.25 3.58
CA LEU A 175 -10.34 -8.09 2.75
C LEU A 175 -9.32 -8.74 3.67
N GLU A 176 -9.38 -10.06 3.82
CA GLU A 176 -8.28 -10.80 4.43
C GLU A 176 -7.52 -11.49 3.31
N TYR A 177 -6.37 -10.92 2.92
CA TYR A 177 -5.46 -11.61 2.03
C TYR A 177 -4.60 -12.57 2.85
N TYR A 178 -5.12 -13.77 3.12
CA TYR A 178 -4.28 -14.91 3.48
C TYR A 178 -3.69 -15.43 2.17
N GLY A 179 -2.36 -15.58 2.09
CA GLY A 179 -1.69 -16.18 0.94
C GLY A 179 -2.15 -17.62 0.73
N GLU A 180 -3.26 -17.77 -0.01
CA GLU A 180 -4.20 -18.89 -0.04
C GLU A 180 -5.42 -18.75 0.90
N ASN A 181 -6.31 -17.80 0.60
CA ASN A 181 -7.74 -18.04 0.46
C ASN A 181 -8.42 -16.79 -0.11
N LEU A 182 -8.79 -16.87 -1.39
CA LEU A 182 -9.95 -16.18 -1.92
C LEU A 182 -11.16 -16.72 -1.15
N TYR A 183 -12.02 -15.88 -0.58
CA TYR A 183 -13.45 -16.08 -0.28
C TYR A 183 -13.82 -15.27 0.96
N GLN A 184 -14.88 -14.47 0.80
CA GLN A 184 -15.55 -13.71 1.84
C GLN A 184 -15.83 -14.60 3.06
N THR A 185 -15.48 -14.11 4.25
CA THR A 185 -16.23 -14.45 5.45
C THR A 185 -17.11 -13.25 5.79
N HIS A 186 -18.42 -13.44 5.67
CA HIS A 186 -19.40 -12.60 6.34
C HIS A 186 -19.16 -12.76 7.85
N GLU A 187 -18.77 -11.69 8.54
CA GLU A 187 -18.91 -11.63 10.00
C GLU A 187 -20.29 -11.05 10.32
N GLY A 188 -21.15 -11.93 10.77
CA GLY A 188 -22.54 -11.71 11.13
C GLY A 188 -23.16 -13.04 11.58
N ASP A 189 -22.64 -13.58 12.69
CA ASP A 189 -23.29 -14.43 13.69
C ASP A 189 -22.37 -14.57 14.92
#